data_AF-A0A5K1C3G7-F1
#
_entry.id   AF-A0A5K1C3G7-F1
#
_cell.length_a   1.000
_cell.length_b   1.000
_cell.length_c   1.000
_cell.angle_alpha   90.00
_cell.angle_beta   90.00
_cell.angle_gamma   90.00
#
_symmetry.space_group_name_H-M   'P 1'
#
loop_
_entity.id
_entity.type
_entity.pdbx_description
1 polymer ?
#
loop_
_entity_poly.entity_id
_entity_poly.type
_entity_poly.pdbx_seq_one_letter_code
_entity_poly.pdbx_strand_id
1 'polypeptide(L)'
;MATDYQAALIRRIKSRLRQEAGVPSFDPSDPCLQPLPTLEEVVVGFNPSPLQLRCRKCRGRLLAGIRSHVCIYCGAQQRNDVCPPSMSFTSTFAYRGLLRSLQLDGS
;
A
#
# COMPACT_ATOMS: atom_id res chain seq x y z
N MET A 1 -20.89 -23.14 -0.62
CA MET A 1 -21.15 -24.60 -0.71
C MET A 1 -20.26 -25.25 -1.77
N ALA A 2 -20.49 -25.07 -3.08
CA ALA A 2 -19.66 -25.70 -4.14
C ALA A 2 -18.22 -25.16 -4.24
N THR A 3 -18.04 -23.86 -4.02
CA THR A 3 -16.74 -23.17 -4.02
C THR A 3 -15.83 -23.62 -2.87
N ASP A 4 -16.42 -23.92 -1.71
CA ASP A 4 -15.68 -24.35 -0.51
C ASP A 4 -15.14 -25.77 -0.69
N TYR A 5 -15.92 -26.65 -1.34
CA TYR A 5 -15.49 -28.01 -1.68
C TYR A 5 -14.31 -28.02 -2.66
N GLN A 6 -14.37 -27.21 -3.72
CA GLN A 6 -13.26 -27.08 -4.67
C GLN A 6 -12.00 -26.54 -3.99
N ALA A 7 -12.13 -25.53 -3.13
CA ALA A 7 -11.01 -24.99 -2.36
C ALA A 7 -10.38 -26.04 -1.42
N ALA A 8 -11.20 -26.88 -0.78
CA ALA A 8 -10.72 -27.97 0.06
C ALA A 8 -9.98 -29.05 -0.74
N LEU A 9 -10.48 -29.41 -1.92
CA LEU A 9 -9.83 -30.40 -2.80
C LEU A 9 -8.47 -29.90 -3.29
N ILE A 10 -8.40 -28.63 -3.72
CA ILE A 10 -7.14 -27.99 -4.15
C ILE A 10 -6.13 -27.96 -3.00
N ARG A 11 -6.55 -27.61 -1.77
CA ARG A 11 -5.66 -27.67 -0.60
C ARG A 11 -5.12 -29.07 -0.35
N ARG A 12 -5.96 -30.10 -0.49
CA ARG A 12 -5.56 -31.50 -0.31
C ARG A 12 -4.54 -31.96 -1.35
N ILE A 13 -4.75 -31.62 -2.63
CA ILE A 13 -3.81 -31.91 -3.72
C ILE A 13 -2.47 -31.23 -3.46
N LYS A 14 -2.48 -29.92 -3.13
CA LYS A 14 -1.26 -29.17 -2.81
C LYS A 14 -0.48 -29.78 -1.64
N SER A 15 -1.18 -30.22 -0.59
CA SER A 15 -0.57 -30.85 0.57
C SER A 15 0.15 -32.16 0.21
N ARG A 16 -0.53 -33.04 -0.55
CA ARG A 16 0.06 -34.31 -1.03
C ARG A 16 1.30 -34.08 -1.90
N LEU A 17 1.22 -33.18 -2.87
CA LEU A 17 2.35 -32.89 -3.76
C LEU A 17 3.57 -32.38 -3.00
N ARG A 18 3.36 -31.52 -1.99
CA ARG A 18 4.47 -31.04 -1.14
C ARG A 18 5.09 -32.14 -0.30
N GLN A 19 4.26 -33.03 0.25
CA GLN A 19 4.72 -34.19 1.01
C GLN A 19 5.61 -35.11 0.16
N GLU A 20 5.15 -35.47 -1.04
CA GLU A 20 5.92 -36.33 -1.97
C GLU A 20 7.21 -35.66 -2.46
N ALA A 21 7.18 -34.34 -2.66
CA ALA A 21 8.36 -33.57 -3.05
C ALA A 21 9.36 -33.32 -1.90
N GLY A 22 9.10 -33.82 -0.69
CA GLY A 22 9.93 -33.58 0.48
C GLY A 22 9.98 -32.10 0.91
N VAL A 23 9.03 -31.28 0.46
CA VAL A 23 8.98 -29.86 0.82
C VAL A 23 8.40 -29.76 2.22
N PRO A 24 9.17 -29.26 3.21
CA PRO A 24 8.69 -29.14 4.57
C PRO A 24 7.38 -28.33 4.61
N SER A 25 6.48 -28.76 5.48
CA SER A 25 5.28 -27.98 5.77
C SER A 25 5.70 -26.73 6.52
N PHE A 26 5.08 -25.59 6.24
CA PHE A 26 5.36 -24.38 6.98
C PHE A 26 4.82 -24.55 8.41
N ASP A 27 5.73 -24.66 9.38
CA ASP A 27 5.39 -24.65 10.80
C ASP A 27 5.65 -23.24 11.35
N PRO A 28 4.61 -22.44 11.69
CA PRO A 28 4.80 -21.10 12.24
C PRO A 28 5.52 -21.08 13.60
N SER A 29 5.70 -22.24 14.25
CA SER A 29 6.43 -22.38 15.51
C SER A 29 7.89 -22.82 15.32
N ASP A 30 8.32 -23.05 14.08
CA ASP A 30 9.68 -23.50 13.78
C ASP A 30 10.70 -22.41 14.20
N PRO A 31 11.61 -22.72 15.14
CA PRO A 31 12.60 -21.76 15.63
C PRO A 31 13.63 -21.34 14.57
N CYS A 32 13.74 -22.07 13.45
CA CYS A 32 14.56 -21.69 12.30
C CYS A 32 13.90 -20.61 11.43
N LEU A 33 12.59 -20.37 11.57
CA LEU A 33 11.93 -19.31 10.82
C LEU A 33 12.36 -17.95 11.33
N GLN A 34 12.90 -17.16 10.41
CA GLN A 34 13.15 -15.76 10.70
C GLN A 34 11.82 -15.03 10.87
N PRO A 35 11.69 -14.14 11.87
CA PRO A 35 10.51 -13.30 12.00
C PRO A 35 10.28 -12.56 10.69
N LEU A 36 9.03 -12.52 10.22
CA LEU A 36 8.68 -11.66 9.10
C LEU A 36 8.93 -10.21 9.50
N PRO A 37 9.54 -9.40 8.62
CA PRO A 37 9.76 -8.00 8.92
C PRO A 37 8.43 -7.29 9.12
N THR A 38 8.40 -6.33 10.05
CA THR A 38 7.22 -5.49 10.24
C THR A 38 6.95 -4.65 8.99
N LEU A 39 5.70 -4.23 8.79
CA LEU A 39 5.37 -3.35 7.66
C LEU A 39 6.26 -2.10 7.69
N GLU A 40 6.48 -1.54 8.87
CA GLU A 40 7.36 -0.41 9.11
C GLU A 40 8.80 -0.68 8.66
N GLU A 41 9.37 -1.85 8.97
CA GLU A 41 10.71 -2.25 8.55
C GLU A 41 10.84 -2.37 7.03
N VAL A 42 9.88 -3.04 6.38
CA VAL A 42 9.84 -3.18 4.92
C VAL A 42 9.77 -1.81 4.26
N VAL A 43 8.91 -0.95 4.79
CA VAL A 43 8.67 0.39 4.28
C VAL A 43 9.87 1.32 4.46
N VAL A 44 10.57 1.24 5.60
CA VAL A 44 11.80 2.00 5.86
C VAL A 44 12.93 1.55 4.94
N GLY A 45 13.09 0.23 4.74
CA GLY A 45 14.12 -0.34 3.88
C GLY A 45 13.92 -0.03 2.39
N PHE A 46 12.67 0.02 1.95
CA PHE A 46 12.34 0.24 0.54
C PHE A 46 12.53 1.69 0.08
N ASN A 47 12.44 2.68 0.98
CA ASN A 47 12.50 4.09 0.58
C ASN A 47 13.14 4.98 1.67
N PRO A 48 14.46 5.21 1.62
CA PRO A 48 15.12 6.11 2.55
C PRO A 48 14.72 7.56 2.26
N SER A 49 13.65 8.03 2.91
CA SER A 49 13.23 9.43 2.90
C SER A 49 13.46 10.08 4.27
N PRO A 50 13.66 11.41 4.34
CA PRO A 50 13.63 12.15 5.61
C PRO A 50 12.35 11.89 6.40
N LEU A 51 12.43 11.85 7.73
CA LEU A 51 11.30 11.55 8.63
C LEU A 51 10.08 12.44 8.37
N GLN A 52 10.29 13.69 7.98
CA GLN A 52 9.25 14.67 7.68
C GLN A 52 8.43 14.35 6.41
N LEU A 53 8.95 13.48 5.53
CA LEU A 53 8.29 13.01 4.31
C LEU A 53 7.68 11.61 4.49
N ARG A 54 7.50 11.19 5.75
CA ARG A 54 6.94 9.88 6.10
C ARG A 54 5.59 10.03 6.80
N CYS A 55 4.75 9.04 6.60
CA CYS A 55 3.48 8.90 7.27
C CYS A 55 3.68 8.80 8.78
N ARG A 56 2.92 9.58 9.56
CA ARG A 56 3.00 9.55 11.03
C ARG A 56 2.57 8.22 11.64
N LYS A 57 1.75 7.43 10.92
CA LYS A 57 1.22 6.13 11.39
C LYS A 57 2.13 4.96 11.01
N CYS A 58 2.39 4.75 9.72
CA CYS A 58 3.13 3.56 9.23
C CYS A 58 4.56 3.87 8.76
N ARG A 59 5.04 5.11 8.92
CA ARG A 59 6.37 5.57 8.46
C ARG A 59 6.62 5.43 6.95
N GLY A 60 5.58 5.18 6.16
CA GLY A 60 5.64 5.13 4.70
C GLY A 60 5.89 6.45 4.01
N ARG A 61 6.68 6.42 2.93
CA ARG A 61 6.95 7.61 2.11
C ARG A 61 5.64 8.22 1.61
N LEU A 62 5.53 9.53 1.76
CA LEU A 62 4.41 10.29 1.23
C LEU A 62 4.70 10.65 -0.23
N LEU A 63 3.75 10.34 -1.14
CA LEU A 63 3.91 10.56 -2.59
C LEU A 63 4.24 12.01 -2.95
N ALA A 64 3.55 12.94 -2.30
CA ALA A 64 3.73 14.39 -2.45
C ALA A 64 4.52 14.99 -1.28
N GLY A 65 5.26 14.16 -0.53
CA GLY A 65 5.95 14.58 0.69
C GLY A 65 4.98 15.15 1.72
N ILE A 66 5.35 16.27 2.34
CA ILE A 66 4.53 16.95 3.36
C ILE A 66 3.18 17.47 2.83
N ARG A 67 2.97 17.49 1.50
CA ARG A 67 1.70 17.87 0.87
C ARG A 67 0.72 16.71 0.75
N SER A 68 1.11 15.48 1.05
CA SER A 68 0.20 14.33 1.01
C SER A 68 -0.82 14.40 2.15
N HIS A 69 -2.10 14.33 1.81
CA HIS A 69 -3.20 14.31 2.79
C HIS A 69 -3.54 12.91 3.30
N VAL A 70 -3.20 11.88 2.53
CA VAL A 70 -3.48 10.48 2.85
C VAL A 70 -2.23 9.66 2.55
N CYS A 71 -1.91 8.73 3.44
CA CYS A 71 -0.86 7.76 3.19
C CYS A 71 -1.38 6.65 2.27
N ILE A 72 -0.71 6.41 1.14
CA ILE A 72 -1.08 5.33 0.22
C ILE A 72 -0.89 3.92 0.79
N TYR A 73 -0.03 3.78 1.81
CA TYR A 73 0.26 2.47 2.40
C TYR A 73 -0.78 2.05 3.44
N CYS A 74 -1.24 2.96 4.30
CA CYS A 74 -2.12 2.62 5.42
C CYS A 74 -3.45 3.39 5.45
N GLY A 75 -3.70 4.26 4.46
CA GLY A 75 -4.91 5.08 4.38
C GLY A 75 -5.03 6.16 5.45
N ALA A 76 -4.03 6.32 6.33
CA ALA A 76 -4.09 7.31 7.39
C ALA A 76 -4.06 8.73 6.83
N GLN A 77 -5.01 9.56 7.28
CA GLN A 77 -5.00 10.98 7.00
C GLN A 77 -3.78 11.63 7.67
N GLN A 78 -3.01 12.39 6.89
CA GLN A 78 -1.89 13.17 7.40
C GLN A 78 -2.44 14.53 7.85
N ARG A 79 -2.23 14.89 9.11
CA ARG A 79 -2.46 16.25 9.59
C ARG A 79 -1.41 17.16 8.96
N ASN A 80 -1.77 17.78 7.84
CA ASN A 80 -1.07 18.94 7.34
C ASN A 80 -1.77 20.15 7.97
N ASP A 81 -1.16 20.75 9.00
CA ASP A 81 -1.67 22.00 9.62
C ASP A 81 -1.76 23.14 8.58
N VAL A 82 -1.04 22.97 7.47
CA VAL A 82 -1.22 23.71 6.24
C VAL A 82 -2.10 22.87 5.34
N CYS A 83 -3.41 23.11 5.38
CA CYS A 83 -4.23 22.80 4.22
C CYS A 83 -3.56 23.55 3.05
N PRO A 84 -2.96 22.86 2.04
CA PRO A 84 -2.54 23.56 0.84
C PRO A 84 -3.79 24.30 0.37
N PRO A 85 -3.67 25.58 -0.05
CA PRO A 85 -4.84 26.37 -0.42
C PRO A 85 -5.68 25.50 -1.33
N SER A 86 -6.94 25.27 -0.94
CA SER A 86 -7.86 24.49 -1.74
C SER A 86 -7.75 25.07 -3.15
N MET A 87 -7.42 24.22 -4.12
CA MET A 87 -7.29 24.68 -5.49
C MET A 87 -8.69 25.12 -5.88
N SER A 88 -8.96 26.42 -5.77
CA SER A 88 -10.26 26.96 -6.06
C SER A 88 -10.42 26.83 -7.57
N PHE A 89 -11.30 25.93 -8.00
CA PHE A 89 -11.64 25.78 -9.42
C PHE A 89 -12.36 27.02 -9.99
N THR A 90 -12.62 28.03 -9.17
CA THR A 90 -12.99 29.38 -9.64
C THR A 90 -11.82 30.15 -10.24
N SER A 91 -10.57 29.72 -9.99
CA SER A 91 -9.39 30.31 -10.63
C SER A 91 -9.25 29.78 -12.06
N THR A 92 -9.05 30.69 -13.01
CA THR A 92 -8.88 30.36 -14.44
C THR A 92 -7.73 29.37 -14.67
N PHE A 93 -6.66 29.46 -13.89
CA PHE A 93 -5.51 28.57 -14.00
C PHE A 93 -5.80 27.16 -13.50
N ALA A 94 -6.55 27.03 -12.38
CA ALA A 94 -6.96 25.74 -11.84
C ALA A 94 -7.94 25.02 -12.76
N TYR A 95 -8.94 25.75 -13.26
CA TYR A 95 -9.92 25.23 -14.20
C TYR A 95 -9.27 24.77 -15.52
N ARG A 96 -8.35 25.58 -16.09
CA ARG A 96 -7.58 25.17 -17.28
C ARG A 96 -6.70 23.94 -17.04
N GLY A 97 -6.12 23.82 -15.84
CA GLY A 97 -5.34 22.65 -15.45
C GLY A 97 -6.20 21.38 -15.43
N LEU A 98 -7.40 21.46 -14.86
CA LEU A 98 -8.38 20.37 -14.84
C LEU A 98 -8.81 19.97 -16.24
N LEU A 99 -9.23 20.93 -17.07
CA LEU A 99 -9.66 20.67 -18.45
C LEU A 99 -8.56 19.96 -19.25
N ARG A 100 -7.30 20.43 -19.14
CA ARG A 100 -6.15 19.80 -19.81
C ARG A 100 -5.92 18.37 -19.32
N SER A 101 -6.05 18.10 -18.02
CA SER A 101 -5.90 16.75 -17.48
C SER A 101 -6.95 15.77 -17.98
N LEU A 102 -8.13 16.29 -18.34
CA LEU A 102 -9.25 15.54 -18.90
C LEU A 102 -9.26 15.53 -20.43
N GLN A 103 -8.26 16.14 -21.08
CA GLN A 103 -8.19 16.34 -22.54
C GLN A 103 -9.42 17.07 -23.11
N LEU A 104 -10.00 17.98 -22.32
CA LEU A 104 -11.08 18.86 -22.74
C LEU A 104 -10.49 20.23 -23.08
N ASP A 105 -10.89 20.79 -24.21
CA ASP A 105 -10.42 22.07 -24.74
C ASP A 105 -11.31 23.26 -24.33
N GLY A 106 -12.45 23.00 -23.66
CA GLY A 106 -13.31 24.04 -23.10
C GLY A 106 -13.93 24.89 -24.21
N SER A 107 -14.84 24.29 -24.98
CA SER A 107 -15.60 24.91 -26.07
C SER A 107 -16.60 25.96 -25.59
#